data_AF-A0A1B5Z994-F1
#
_entry.id   AF-A0A1B5Z994-F1
#
_cell.length_a   1.000
_cell.length_b   1.000
_cell.length_c   1.000
_cell.angle_alpha   90.00
_cell.angle_beta   90.00
_cell.angle_gamma   90.00
#
_symmetry.space_group_name_H-M   'P 1'
#
loop_
_entity.id
_entity.type
_entity.pdbx_description
1 polymer ?
#
loop_
_entity_poly.entity_id
_entity_poly.type
_entity_poly.pdbx_seq_one_letter_code
_entity_poly.pdbx_strand_id
1 'polypeptide(L)' 'MEGINLIWQAAMWSLWLARNSLIFKGVKLKTCEIVDAIKRRSFQWFVAARFGGVCVMYEWEKFPLMCLLR' A
#
# COMPACT_ATOMS: atom_id res chain seq x y z
N MET A 1 -3.90 -15.27 -6.14
CA MET A 1 -4.58 -14.75 -4.94
C MET A 1 -3.62 -14.08 -3.95
N GLU A 2 -2.36 -14.53 -3.84
CA GLU A 2 -1.37 -13.96 -2.90
C GLU A 2 -1.12 -12.46 -3.06
N GLY A 3 -1.14 -11.93 -4.28
CA GLY A 3 -0.96 -10.50 -4.55
C GLY A 3 -2.05 -9.58 -3.97
N ILE A 4 -3.30 -10.04 -3.96
CA ILE A 4 -4.42 -9.27 -3.38
C ILE A 4 -4.29 -9.26 -1.85
N ASN A 5 -3.85 -10.37 -1.25
CA ASN A 5 -3.56 -10.43 0.17
C ASN A 5 -2.49 -9.39 0.56
N LEU A 6 -1.47 -9.17 -0.27
CA LEU A 6 -0.46 -8.13 0.00
C LEU A 6 -1.07 -6.73 0.06
N ILE A 7 -1.94 -6.37 -0.89
CA ILE A 7 -2.65 -5.07 -0.89
C ILE A 7 -3.52 -4.96 0.38
N TRP A 8 -4.24 -6.02 0.73
CA TRP A 8 -5.07 -6.06 1.93
C TRP A 8 -4.26 -5.86 3.22
N GLN A 9 -3.14 -6.57 3.37
CA GLN A 9 -2.26 -6.42 4.53
C GLN A 9 -1.69 -4.99 4.62
N ALA A 10 -1.29 -4.41 3.48
CA ALA A 10 -0.82 -3.02 3.42
C ALA A 10 -1.93 -2.04 3.81
N ALA A 11 -3.19 -2.30 3.43
CA ALA A 11 -4.34 -1.50 3.83
C ALA A 11 -4.57 -1.53 5.35
N MET A 12 -4.65 -2.73 5.93
CA MET A 12 -4.82 -2.93 7.36
C MET A 12 -3.71 -2.27 8.18
N TRP A 13 -2.45 -2.44 7.74
CA TRP A 13 -1.31 -1.83 8.39
C TRP A 13 -1.35 -0.29 8.31
N SER A 14 -1.78 0.27 7.18
CA SER A 14 -1.90 1.72 7.01
C SER A 14 -2.97 2.32 7.91
N LEU A 15 -4.12 1.65 8.06
CA LEU A 15 -5.18 2.06 8.97
C LEU A 15 -4.72 1.98 10.43
N TRP A 16 -4.00 0.91 10.80
CA TRP A 16 -3.43 0.78 12.13
C TRP A 16 -2.45 1.91 12.46
N LEU A 17 -1.56 2.26 11.52
CA LEU A 17 -0.64 3.39 11.69
C LEU A 17 -1.36 4.75 11.77
N ALA A 18 -2.39 4.97 10.95
CA ALA A 18 -3.19 6.19 10.99
C ALA A 18 -3.90 6.35 12.35
N ARG A 19 -4.49 5.26 12.87
CA ARG A 19 -5.10 5.23 14.20
C ARG A 19 -4.06 5.55 15.29
N ASN A 20 -2.88 4.93 15.23
CA ASN A 20 -1.83 5.17 16.22
C ASN A 20 -1.30 6.60 16.15
N SER A 21 -1.19 7.18 14.95
CA SER A 21 -0.82 8.59 14.79
C SER A 21 -1.84 9.51 15.44
N LEU A 22 -3.14 9.20 15.34
CA LEU A 22 -4.19 9.95 16.02
C LEU A 22 -4.09 9.82 17.55
N ILE A 23 -3.95 8.59 18.07
CA ILE A 23 -3.94 8.32 19.52
C ILE A 23 -2.68 8.86 20.20
N PHE A 24 -1.50 8.59 19.65
CA PHE A 24 -0.23 8.87 20.32
C PHE A 24 0.39 10.20 19.92
N LYS A 25 0.02 10.76 18.76
CA LYS A 25 0.58 12.03 18.25
C LYS A 25 -0.46 13.13 18.09
N GLY A 26 -1.74 12.84 18.28
CA GLY A 26 -2.83 13.79 18.00
C GLY A 26 -2.97 14.15 16.52
N VAL A 27 -2.28 13.46 15.61
CA VAL A 27 -2.27 13.79 14.18
C VAL A 27 -3.38 13.01 13.47
N LYS A 28 -4.40 13.73 13.00
CA LYS A 28 -5.50 13.18 12.21
C LYS A 28 -5.19 13.27 10.72
N LEU A 29 -4.92 12.12 10.10
CA LEU A 29 -4.73 12.03 8.65
C LEU A 29 -6.08 12.11 7.92
N LYS A 30 -6.08 12.75 6.76
CA LYS A 30 -7.19 12.75 5.81
C LYS A 30 -7.27 11.40 5.10
N THR A 31 -8.46 11.05 4.61
CA THR A 31 -8.67 9.81 3.87
C THR A 31 -7.77 9.70 2.64
N CYS A 32 -7.53 10.79 1.91
CA CYS A 32 -6.61 10.79 0.76
C CYS A 32 -5.18 10.43 1.17
N GLU A 33 -4.67 10.98 2.27
CA GLU A 33 -3.32 10.69 2.77
C GLU A 33 -3.17 9.22 3.19
N ILE A 34 -4.22 8.64 3.76
CA ILE A 34 -4.26 7.20 4.10
C ILE A 34 -4.24 6.36 2.83
N VAL A 35 -5.06 6.69 1.83
CA VAL A 35 -5.10 5.98 0.55
C VAL A 35 -3.74 6.04 -0.17
N ASP A 36 -3.09 7.20 -0.19
CA ASP A 36 -1.76 7.35 -0.79
C ASP A 36 -0.68 6.60 -0.01
N ALA A 37 -0.83 6.46 1.31
CA ALA A 37 0.04 5.60 2.12
C ALA A 37 -0.18 4.12 1.79
N ILE A 38 -1.43 3.68 1.57
CA ILE A 38 -1.75 2.29 1.18
C ILE A 38 -1.12 1.97 -0.18
N LYS A 39 -1.32 2.84 -1.19
CA LYS A 39 -0.75 2.66 -2.53
C LYS A 39 0.77 2.54 -2.48
N ARG A 40 1.45 3.48 -1.82
CA ARG A 40 2.91 3.49 -1.71
C ARG A 40 3.43 2.27 -0.95
N ARG A 41 2.80 1.91 0.16
CA ARG A 41 3.24 0.79 0.99
C ARG A 41 3.04 -0.55 0.30
N SER A 42 1.87 -0.76 -0.30
CA SER A 42 1.60 -1.98 -1.08
C SER A 42 2.59 -2.12 -2.24
N PHE A 43 2.91 -1.03 -2.94
CA PHE A 43 3.92 -1.04 -3.99
C PHE A 43 5.32 -1.39 -3.45
N GLN A 44 5.75 -0.75 -2.36
CA GLN A 44 7.05 -1.05 -1.73
C GLN A 44 7.16 -2.51 -1.30
N TRP A 45 6.10 -3.06 -0.72
CA TRP A 45 6.04 -4.47 -0.32
C TRP A 45 6.06 -5.40 -1.53
N PHE A 46 5.34 -5.06 -2.60
CA PHE A 46 5.34 -5.81 -3.85
C PHE A 46 6.74 -5.86 -4.48
N VAL A 47 7.42 -4.71 -4.60
CA VAL A 47 8.77 -4.61 -5.16
C VAL A 47 9.78 -5.40 -4.31
N ALA A 48 9.70 -5.28 -2.98
CA ALA A 48 10.54 -6.02 -2.05
C ALA A 48 10.33 -7.54 -2.16
N ALA A 49 9.08 -7.98 -2.35
CA ALA A 49 8.75 -9.40 -2.49
C ALA A 49 9.18 -10.01 -3.84
N ARG A 50 9.43 -9.19 -4.87
CA ARG A 50 9.66 -9.66 -6.26
C ARG A 50 11.08 -9.44 -6.82
N PHE A 51 12.10 -9.15 -6.00
CA PHE A 51 13.52 -9.02 -6.44
C PHE A 51 13.70 -8.28 -7.79
N GLY A 52 13.11 -7.08 -7.93
CA GLY A 52 13.29 -6.23 -9.14
C GLY A 52 12.12 -6.25 -10.13
N GLY A 53 10.91 -6.00 -9.64
CA GLY A 53 9.67 -6.12 -10.40
C GLY A 53 9.50 -5.19 -11.62
N VAL A 54 8.85 -5.75 -12.64
CA VAL A 54 8.54 -5.25 -13.99
C VAL A 54 7.35 -4.24 -13.99
N CYS A 55 7.18 -3.43 -12.95
CA CYS A 55 6.07 -2.47 -12.83
C CYS A 55 6.48 -1.24 -12.01
N VAL A 56 6.24 -0.04 -12.55
CA VAL A 56 6.51 1.24 -11.86
C VAL A 56 5.29 1.71 -11.05
N MET A 57 5.49 2.65 -10.11
CA MET A 57 4.41 3.15 -9.25
C MET A 57 3.17 3.62 -10.02
N TYR A 58 3.36 4.29 -11.16
CA TYR A 58 2.25 4.72 -12.02
C TYR A 58 1.39 3.55 -12.51
N GLU A 59 2.02 2.48 -12.98
CA GLU A 59 1.33 1.28 -13.44
C GLU A 59 0.65 0.56 -12.27
N TRP A 60 1.28 0.55 -11.10
CA TRP A 60 0.71 -0.02 -9.88
C TRP A 60 -0.56 0.70 -9.43
N GLU A 61 -0.56 2.03 -9.45
CA GLU A 61 -1.73 2.81 -9.05
C GLU A 61 -2.91 2.65 -10.02
N LYS A 62 -2.62 2.56 -11.32
CA LYS A 62 -3.63 2.54 -12.36
C LYS A 62 -4.12 1.13 -12.69
N PHE A 63 -3.25 0.13 -12.60
CA PHE A 63 -3.49 -1.25 -13.01
C PHE A 63 -2.85 -2.28 -12.04
N PRO A 64 -3.17 -2.24 -10.73
CA PRO A 64 -2.50 -3.08 -9.72
C PRO A 64 -2.68 -4.58 -10.00
N LEU A 65 -3.85 -4.99 -10.51
CA LEU A 65 -4.11 -6.39 -10.84
C LEU A 65 -3.22 -6.90 -11.97
N MET A 66 -2.90 -6.06 -12.96
CA MET A 66 -2.00 -6.43 -14.06
C MET A 66 -0.57 -6.59 -13.55
N CYS A 67 -0.13 -5.71 -12.64
CA CYS A 67 1.19 -5.84 -12.01
C CYS A 67 1.30 -7.08 -11.12
N LEU A 68 0.21 -7.48 -10.46
CA LEU A 68 0.18 -8.69 -9.62
C LEU A 68 0.20 -10.01 -10.42
N LEU A 69 -0.21 -9.97 -11.69
CA LEU A 69 -0.21 -11.13 -12.59
C LEU A 69 1.14 -11.34 -13.30
N ARG A 70 2.07 -10.40 -13.17
CA ARG A 70 3.39 -10.39 -13.81
C ARG A 70 4.46 -11.00 -12.91
#